data_AF-A0A929H4Q1-F1
#
_entry.id   AF-A0A929H4Q1-F1
#
_cell.length_a   1.000
_cell.length_b   1.000
_cell.length_c   1.000
_cell.angle_alpha   90.00
_cell.angle_beta   90.00
_cell.angle_gamma   90.00
#
_symmetry.space_group_name_H-M   'P 1'
#
loop_
_entity.id
_entity.type
_entity.pdbx_description
1 polymer ?
#
loop_
_entity_poly.entity_id
_entity_poly.type
_entity_poly.pdbx_seq_one_letter_code
_entity_poly.pdbx_strand_id
1 'polypeptide(L)'
;MEQRPELRGVPDNKILEARRLSDGKWVFKISNRKGPGDFRVSVFYPETRTRLTPSYAHFAIDLYGKLCRNEDQTLLILKGIEEIYRGSAKAADVLSRLISSGSLGQLSHLPGYSIEYTLHVLEFIFAQEDITWERDFIREGKPLPQLRKTLVRKGFLTDYEAATNGGAIAMHLLRRVVRDRIHPVEAMREVLLRI
;
A
#
# COMPACT_ATOMS: atom_id res chain seq x y z
N MET A 1 -26.91 10.33 -4.19
CA MET A 1 -25.47 10.40 -3.86
C MET A 1 -25.33 10.30 -2.35
N GLU A 2 -24.73 9.25 -1.82
CA GLU A 2 -24.43 9.24 -0.38
C GLU A 2 -23.33 10.23 -0.08
N GLN A 3 -23.50 10.95 1.03
CA GLN A 3 -22.59 11.97 1.49
C GLN A 3 -21.34 11.33 2.13
N ARG A 4 -20.17 11.92 1.88
CA ARG A 4 -18.91 11.54 2.56
C ARG A 4 -19.11 11.60 4.08
N PRO A 5 -18.68 10.59 4.85
CA PRO A 5 -18.86 10.60 6.29
C PRO A 5 -18.00 11.69 6.94
N GLU A 6 -18.54 12.31 7.98
CA GLU A 6 -17.78 13.19 8.86
C GLU A 6 -16.79 12.36 9.69
N LEU A 7 -15.52 12.75 9.65
CA LEU A 7 -14.47 12.04 10.39
C LEU A 7 -14.27 12.72 11.75
N ARG A 8 -14.65 12.03 12.83
CA ARG A 8 -14.47 12.54 14.20
C ARG A 8 -13.02 13.02 14.41
N GLY A 9 -12.90 14.28 14.84
CA GLY A 9 -11.61 14.92 15.14
C GLY A 9 -10.74 15.23 13.91
N VAL A 10 -11.28 15.17 12.69
CA VAL A 10 -10.58 15.60 11.48
C VAL A 10 -11.44 16.65 10.77
N PRO A 11 -11.04 17.93 10.82
CA PRO A 11 -11.68 18.99 10.07
C PRO A 11 -11.68 18.71 8.57
N ASP A 12 -12.71 19.18 7.86
CA ASP A 12 -12.85 18.95 6.41
C ASP A 12 -11.69 19.53 5.59
N ASN A 13 -11.16 20.68 5.99
CA ASN A 13 -9.99 21.29 5.34
C ASN A 13 -8.70 20.48 5.52
N LYS A 14 -8.71 19.43 6.35
CA LYS A 14 -7.59 18.50 6.49
C LYS A 14 -7.70 17.29 5.57
N ILE A 15 -8.83 17.08 4.91
CA ILE A 15 -9.04 15.95 3.99
C ILE A 15 -8.59 16.37 2.59
N LEU A 16 -7.50 15.77 2.13
CA LEU A 16 -6.89 16.09 0.83
C LEU A 16 -7.55 15.31 -0.30
N GLU A 17 -7.94 14.07 -0.03
CA GLU A 17 -8.58 13.18 -0.99
C GLU A 17 -9.45 12.17 -0.23
N ALA A 18 -10.60 11.81 -0.80
CA ALA A 18 -11.50 10.80 -0.28
C ALA A 18 -12.00 9.93 -1.43
N ARG A 19 -11.86 8.61 -1.32
CA ARG A 19 -12.33 7.63 -2.29
C ARG A 19 -13.33 6.71 -1.62
N ARG A 20 -14.54 6.62 -2.18
CA ARG A 20 -15.54 5.63 -1.78
C ARG A 20 -15.29 4.34 -2.55
N LEU A 21 -15.25 3.22 -1.84
CA LEU A 21 -15.15 1.89 -2.43
C LEU A 21 -16.53 1.29 -2.69
N SER A 22 -16.60 0.26 -3.53
CA SER A 22 -17.84 -0.44 -3.87
C SER A 22 -18.53 -1.10 -2.65
N ASP A 23 -17.75 -1.48 -1.64
CA ASP A 23 -18.24 -2.05 -0.37
C ASP A 23 -18.67 -0.99 0.67
N GLY A 24 -18.73 0.29 0.28
CA GLY A 24 -19.14 1.39 1.15
C GLY A 24 -18.04 1.96 2.05
N LYS A 25 -16.86 1.34 2.12
CA LYS A 25 -15.72 1.90 2.86
C LYS A 25 -15.21 3.17 2.18
N TRP A 26 -14.55 4.00 2.98
CA TRP A 26 -13.92 5.21 2.47
C TRP A 26 -12.43 5.22 2.79
N VAL A 27 -11.60 5.50 1.78
CA VAL A 27 -10.15 5.67 1.90
C VAL A 27 -9.81 7.15 1.79
N PHE A 28 -9.06 7.67 2.75
CA PHE A 28 -8.75 9.09 2.88
C PHE A 28 -7.25 9.35 2.85
N LYS A 29 -6.85 10.43 2.18
CA LYS A 29 -5.63 11.17 2.49
C LYS A 29 -5.98 12.30 3.44
N ILE A 30 -5.45 12.24 4.65
CA ILE A 30 -5.67 13.28 5.66
C ILE A 30 -4.34 14.00 5.88
N SER A 31 -4.28 15.29 5.62
CA SER A 31 -3.07 16.09 5.86
C SER A 31 -2.55 15.90 7.28
N ASN A 32 -1.23 15.80 7.38
CA ASN A 32 -0.52 15.55 8.61
C ASN A 32 0.41 16.74 8.91
N ARG A 33 0.93 16.80 10.15
CA ARG A 33 1.61 18.01 10.65
C ARG A 33 3.12 18.03 10.41
N LYS A 34 3.73 16.99 9.81
CA LYS A 34 5.19 16.87 9.75
C LYS A 34 5.85 17.67 8.61
N GLY A 35 5.08 18.15 7.63
CA GLY A 35 5.62 19.01 6.58
C GLY A 35 4.67 19.24 5.41
N PRO A 36 5.06 20.08 4.43
CA PRO A 36 4.28 20.31 3.22
C PRO A 36 4.01 19.01 2.45
N GLY A 37 2.75 18.78 2.08
CA GLY A 37 2.34 17.56 1.36
C GLY A 37 2.25 16.30 2.22
N ASP A 38 2.71 16.31 3.48
CA ASP A 38 2.61 15.16 4.38
C ASP A 38 1.14 14.82 4.65
N PHE A 39 0.82 13.54 4.57
CA PHE A 39 -0.52 13.04 4.88
C PHE A 39 -0.43 11.69 5.58
N ARG A 40 -1.54 11.29 6.19
CA ARG A 40 -1.76 9.94 6.69
C ARG A 40 -2.87 9.28 5.88
N VAL A 41 -2.68 8.02 5.55
CA VAL A 41 -3.73 7.18 4.98
C VAL A 41 -4.69 6.77 6.08
N SER A 42 -5.99 6.86 5.83
CA SER A 42 -6.98 6.40 6.79
C SER A 42 -8.18 5.78 6.12
N VAL A 43 -8.75 4.75 6.72
CA VAL A 43 -9.94 4.07 6.20
C VAL A 43 -11.06 4.16 7.22
N PHE A 44 -12.24 4.59 6.77
CA PHE A 44 -13.47 4.51 7.53
C PHE A 44 -14.27 3.27 7.16
N TYR A 45 -14.69 2.54 8.19
CA TYR A 45 -15.55 1.36 8.10
C TYR A 45 -16.97 1.75 8.52
N PRO A 46 -17.94 1.81 7.59
CA PRO A 46 -19.29 2.26 7.91
C PRO A 46 -20.02 1.33 8.89
N GLU A 47 -19.73 0.03 8.85
CA GLU A 47 -20.41 -1.00 9.64
C GLU A 47 -20.13 -0.83 11.14
N THR A 48 -18.89 -0.51 11.48
CA THR A 48 -18.44 -0.31 12.86
C THR A 48 -18.34 1.16 13.26
N ARG A 49 -18.49 2.08 12.30
CA ARG A 49 -18.19 3.52 12.43
C ARG A 49 -16.78 3.79 12.96
N THR A 50 -15.84 2.89 12.71
CA THR A 50 -14.44 3.03 13.15
C THR A 50 -13.55 3.53 12.04
N ARG A 51 -12.45 4.17 12.44
CA ARG A 51 -11.39 4.61 11.56
C ARG A 51 -10.09 3.89 11.89
N LEU A 52 -9.45 3.32 10.87
CA LEU A 52 -8.16 2.66 11.00
C LEU A 52 -7.09 3.36 10.14
N THR A 53 -5.84 3.21 10.54
CA THR A 53 -4.66 3.63 9.76
C THR A 53 -3.98 2.35 9.28
N PRO A 54 -4.15 1.97 8.00
CA PRO A 54 -3.54 0.75 7.49
C PRO A 54 -2.03 0.92 7.37
N SER A 55 -1.30 -0.20 7.47
CA SER A 55 0.14 -0.29 7.22
C SER A 55 0.39 -1.34 6.14
N TYR A 56 1.52 -1.25 5.44
CA TYR A 56 1.92 -2.24 4.45
C TYR A 56 2.15 -3.64 5.05
N ALA A 57 2.36 -3.74 6.37
CA ALA A 57 2.43 -5.03 7.08
C ALA A 57 1.09 -5.78 7.05
N HIS A 58 -0.04 -5.09 7.20
CA HIS A 58 -1.36 -5.73 7.10
C HIS A 58 -1.58 -6.34 5.71
N PHE A 59 -1.11 -5.67 4.66
CA PHE A 59 -1.21 -6.17 3.28
C PHE A 59 -0.28 -7.34 3.01
N ALA A 60 0.91 -7.37 3.62
CA ALA A 60 1.79 -8.53 3.54
C ALA A 60 1.13 -9.79 4.14
N ILE A 61 0.47 -9.66 5.29
CA ILE A 61 -0.26 -10.77 5.92
C ILE A 61 -1.45 -11.20 5.06
N ASP A 62 -2.25 -10.23 4.58
CA ASP A 62 -3.42 -10.48 3.74
C ASP A 62 -3.04 -11.19 2.43
N LEU A 63 -2.00 -10.71 1.72
CA LEU A 63 -1.52 -11.32 0.49
C LEU A 63 -0.96 -12.73 0.71
N TYR A 64 -0.36 -13.03 1.87
CA TYR A 64 0.05 -14.40 2.18
C TYR A 64 -1.16 -15.33 2.34
N GLY A 65 -2.23 -14.87 2.98
CA GLY A 65 -3.48 -15.64 3.06
C GLY A 65 -4.07 -15.92 1.67
N LYS A 66 -4.01 -14.93 0.77
CA LYS A 66 -4.41 -15.10 -0.64
C LYS A 66 -3.49 -16.06 -1.38
N LEU A 67 -2.17 -15.96 -1.18
CA LEU A 67 -1.16 -16.85 -1.77
C LEU A 67 -1.42 -18.31 -1.39
N CYS A 68 -1.68 -18.57 -0.11
CA CYS A 68 -2.03 -19.91 0.39
C CYS A 68 -3.32 -20.46 -0.23
N ARG A 69 -4.23 -19.60 -0.68
CA ARG A 69 -5.49 -20.01 -1.33
C ARG A 69 -5.33 -20.23 -2.82
N ASN A 70 -4.69 -19.30 -3.52
CA ASN A 70 -4.45 -19.38 -4.96
C ASN A 70 -3.23 -18.53 -5.35
N GLU A 71 -2.18 -19.20 -5.80
CA GLU A 71 -0.92 -18.56 -6.15
C GLU A 71 -1.03 -17.66 -7.38
N ASP A 72 -1.56 -18.19 -8.49
CA ASP A 72 -1.62 -17.49 -9.77
C ASP A 72 -2.41 -16.18 -9.68
N GLN A 73 -3.55 -16.23 -8.97
CA GLN A 73 -4.36 -15.05 -8.72
C GLN A 73 -3.65 -14.03 -7.82
N THR A 74 -2.87 -14.49 -6.85
CA THR A 74 -2.10 -13.59 -5.97
C THR A 74 -0.94 -12.93 -6.73
N LEU A 75 -0.29 -13.65 -7.64
CA LEU A 75 0.70 -13.08 -8.55
C LEU A 75 0.09 -12.03 -9.49
N LEU A 76 -1.14 -12.25 -9.97
CA LEU A 76 -1.86 -11.24 -10.74
C LEU A 76 -2.11 -9.96 -9.93
N ILE A 77 -2.49 -10.10 -8.65
CA ILE A 77 -2.66 -8.96 -7.74
C ILE A 77 -1.32 -8.24 -7.52
N LEU A 78 -0.23 -8.99 -7.25
CA LEU A 78 1.10 -8.42 -7.08
C LEU A 78 1.53 -7.62 -8.31
N LYS A 79 1.28 -8.12 -9.52
CA LYS A 79 1.58 -7.40 -10.75
C LYS A 79 0.88 -6.04 -10.80
N GLY A 80 -0.41 -5.99 -10.46
CA GLY A 80 -1.16 -4.74 -10.37
C GLY A 80 -0.59 -3.78 -9.31
N ILE A 81 -0.18 -4.31 -8.15
CA ILE A 81 0.49 -3.54 -7.10
C ILE A 81 1.84 -2.97 -7.60
N GLU A 82 2.62 -3.74 -8.35
CA GLU A 82 3.89 -3.27 -8.93
C GLU A 82 3.68 -2.17 -9.96
N GLU A 83 2.63 -2.25 -10.76
CA GLU A 83 2.27 -1.21 -11.73
C GLU A 83 1.92 0.11 -11.03
N ILE A 84 1.22 0.04 -9.89
CA ILE A 84 0.93 1.19 -9.02
C ILE A 84 2.21 1.74 -8.39
N TYR A 85 3.03 0.87 -7.81
CA TYR A 85 4.30 1.26 -7.18
C TYR A 85 5.23 1.98 -8.15
N ARG A 86 5.28 1.55 -9.41
CA ARG A 86 6.10 2.20 -10.46
C ARG A 86 5.48 3.49 -11.01
N GLY A 87 4.28 3.87 -10.60
CA GLY A 87 3.53 4.99 -11.16
C GLY A 87 3.03 4.77 -12.59
N SER A 88 3.09 3.53 -13.10
CA SER A 88 2.64 3.17 -14.45
C SER A 88 1.13 2.99 -14.57
N ALA A 89 0.44 2.85 -13.44
CA ALA A 89 -1.02 2.78 -13.36
C ALA A 89 -1.53 3.33 -12.03
N LYS A 90 -2.75 3.87 -12.00
CA LYS A 90 -3.48 4.12 -10.73
C LYS A 90 -4.26 2.86 -10.33
N ALA A 91 -4.71 2.79 -9.08
CA ALA A 91 -5.53 1.67 -8.62
C ALA A 91 -6.80 1.48 -9.47
N ALA A 92 -7.44 2.59 -9.86
CA ALA A 92 -8.61 2.56 -10.73
C ALA A 92 -8.31 1.90 -12.09
N ASP A 93 -7.15 2.19 -12.69
CA ASP A 93 -6.77 1.63 -14.00
C ASP A 93 -6.54 0.11 -13.90
N VAL A 94 -5.89 -0.34 -12.82
CA VAL A 94 -5.68 -1.77 -12.54
C VAL A 94 -7.03 -2.47 -12.34
N LEU A 95 -7.92 -1.88 -11.54
CA LEU A 95 -9.26 -2.42 -11.30
C LEU A 95 -10.08 -2.53 -12.58
N SER A 96 -10.10 -1.47 -13.42
CA SER A 96 -10.79 -1.49 -14.70
C SER A 96 -10.28 -2.62 -15.60
N ARG A 97 -8.95 -2.84 -15.68
CA ARG A 97 -8.40 -3.98 -16.43
C ARG A 97 -8.81 -5.35 -15.87
N LEU A 98 -8.83 -5.50 -14.54
CA LEU A 98 -9.27 -6.74 -13.90
C LEU A 98 -10.77 -7.01 -14.12
N ILE A 99 -11.59 -5.96 -14.16
CA ILE A 99 -13.02 -6.06 -14.50
C ILE A 99 -13.18 -6.45 -15.97
N SER A 100 -12.55 -5.73 -16.90
CA SER A 100 -12.70 -5.97 -18.34
C SER A 100 -12.19 -7.35 -18.78
N SER A 101 -11.19 -7.90 -18.08
CA SER A 101 -10.68 -9.26 -18.34
C SER A 101 -11.52 -10.38 -17.72
N GLY A 102 -12.55 -10.05 -16.93
CA GLY A 102 -13.33 -11.04 -16.17
C GLY A 102 -12.59 -11.61 -14.95
N SER A 103 -11.34 -11.19 -14.70
CA SER A 103 -10.50 -11.68 -13.61
C SER A 103 -11.08 -11.31 -12.24
N LEU A 104 -11.72 -10.15 -12.09
CA LEU A 104 -12.20 -9.67 -10.79
C LEU A 104 -13.21 -10.63 -10.14
N GLY A 105 -14.08 -11.26 -10.94
CA GLY A 105 -15.03 -12.26 -10.43
C GLY A 105 -14.31 -13.42 -9.75
N GLN A 106 -13.22 -13.89 -10.35
CA GLN A 106 -12.42 -14.99 -9.79
C GLN A 106 -11.65 -14.54 -8.54
N LEU A 107 -11.12 -13.31 -8.55
CA LEU A 107 -10.39 -12.73 -7.43
C LEU A 107 -11.29 -12.42 -6.22
N SER A 108 -12.60 -12.25 -6.41
CA SER A 108 -13.54 -11.94 -5.34
C SER A 108 -13.70 -13.07 -4.31
N HIS A 109 -13.31 -14.31 -4.66
CA HIS A 109 -13.33 -15.47 -3.78
C HIS A 109 -12.08 -15.61 -2.90
N LEU A 110 -11.08 -14.75 -3.07
CA LEU A 110 -9.88 -14.76 -2.24
C LEU A 110 -10.17 -14.22 -0.83
N PRO A 111 -9.54 -14.79 0.21
CA PRO A 111 -9.79 -14.39 1.59
C PRO A 111 -9.25 -12.99 1.91
N GLY A 112 -9.79 -12.39 2.97
CA GLY A 112 -9.28 -11.15 3.55
C GLY A 112 -9.81 -9.89 2.86
N TYR A 113 -8.96 -8.88 2.66
CA TYR A 113 -9.37 -7.60 2.08
C TYR A 113 -9.79 -7.75 0.61
N SER A 114 -10.76 -6.93 0.19
CA SER A 114 -11.13 -6.84 -1.23
C SER A 114 -9.97 -6.30 -2.07
N ILE A 115 -9.91 -6.69 -3.34
CA ILE A 115 -8.85 -6.24 -4.24
C ILE A 115 -8.91 -4.72 -4.44
N GLU A 116 -10.13 -4.18 -4.54
CA GLU A 116 -10.36 -2.74 -4.60
C GLU A 116 -9.77 -2.00 -3.40
N TYR A 117 -10.04 -2.50 -2.19
CA TYR A 117 -9.45 -1.95 -0.96
C TYR A 117 -7.92 -2.00 -1.01
N THR A 118 -7.35 -3.16 -1.34
CA THR A 118 -5.90 -3.36 -1.37
C THR A 118 -5.21 -2.39 -2.33
N LEU A 119 -5.72 -2.25 -3.56
CA LEU A 119 -5.09 -1.39 -4.56
C LEU A 119 -5.19 0.09 -4.20
N HIS A 120 -6.37 0.57 -3.80
CA HIS A 120 -6.53 2.00 -3.46
C HIS A 120 -5.74 2.40 -2.21
N VAL A 121 -5.68 1.53 -1.20
CA VAL A 121 -4.92 1.82 0.03
C VAL A 121 -3.43 1.76 -0.23
N LEU A 122 -2.92 0.76 -0.96
CA LEU A 122 -1.50 0.68 -1.29
C LEU A 122 -1.03 1.84 -2.16
N GLU A 123 -1.84 2.30 -3.13
CA GLU A 123 -1.54 3.51 -3.90
C GLU A 123 -1.30 4.72 -2.97
N PHE A 124 -2.15 4.90 -1.96
CA PHE A 124 -1.98 5.98 -0.99
C PHE A 124 -0.79 5.76 -0.06
N ILE A 125 -0.52 4.53 0.36
CA ILE A 125 0.63 4.20 1.20
C ILE A 125 1.94 4.48 0.45
N PHE A 126 2.09 4.04 -0.81
CA PHE A 126 3.31 4.32 -1.57
C PHE A 126 3.54 5.82 -1.74
N ALA A 127 2.50 6.58 -2.08
CA ALA A 127 2.60 8.04 -2.18
C ALA A 127 2.99 8.69 -0.84
N GLN A 128 2.46 8.19 0.29
CA GLN A 128 2.84 8.67 1.63
C GLN A 128 4.32 8.40 1.94
N GLU A 129 4.79 7.19 1.63
CA GLU A 129 6.18 6.79 1.86
C GLU A 129 7.13 7.61 0.98
N ASP A 130 6.77 7.89 -0.28
CA ASP A 130 7.57 8.72 -1.20
C ASP A 130 7.71 10.16 -0.69
N ILE A 131 6.62 10.77 -0.21
CA ILE A 131 6.66 12.12 0.38
C ILE A 131 7.51 12.14 1.65
N THR A 132 7.38 11.12 2.48
CA THR A 132 8.17 10.99 3.72
C THR A 132 9.65 10.83 3.40
N TRP A 133 9.98 10.01 2.41
CA TRP A 133 11.35 9.76 1.96
C TRP A 133 12.01 11.00 1.35
N GLU A 134 11.31 11.66 0.45
CA GLU A 134 11.73 12.91 -0.18
C GLU A 134 12.04 13.98 0.89
N ARG A 135 11.13 14.16 1.86
CA ARG A 135 11.30 15.11 2.97
C ARG A 135 12.47 14.73 3.86
N ASP A 136 12.50 13.51 4.37
CA ASP A 136 13.38 13.17 5.49
C ASP A 136 14.80 12.80 5.06
N PHE A 137 15.00 12.40 3.80
CA PHE A 137 16.29 11.92 3.29
C PHE A 137 16.80 12.67 2.06
N ILE A 138 16.00 12.82 1.00
CA ILE A 138 16.48 13.39 -0.27
C ILE A 138 16.77 14.88 -0.11
N ARG A 139 15.80 15.68 0.34
CA ARG A 139 15.97 17.13 0.51
C ARG A 139 17.01 17.49 1.56
N GLU A 140 17.09 16.67 2.59
CA GLU A 140 18.07 16.82 3.68
C GLU A 140 19.47 16.31 3.29
N GLY A 141 19.66 15.76 2.08
CA GLY A 141 20.94 15.23 1.60
C GLY A 141 21.51 14.11 2.48
N LYS A 142 20.65 13.34 3.15
CA LYS A 142 21.09 12.31 4.09
C LYS A 142 21.63 11.08 3.35
N PRO A 143 22.62 10.38 3.93
CA PRO A 143 23.11 9.14 3.36
C PRO A 143 22.03 8.05 3.37
N LEU A 144 22.13 7.11 2.44
CA LEU A 144 21.24 5.95 2.38
C LEU A 144 21.27 5.17 3.71
N PRO A 145 20.11 4.90 4.35
CA PRO A 145 20.01 4.11 5.57
C PRO A 145 20.61 2.72 5.42
N GLN A 146 21.15 2.21 6.53
CA GLN A 146 21.81 0.91 6.56
C GLN A 146 20.90 -0.25 6.11
N LEU A 147 19.60 -0.17 6.41
CA LEU A 147 18.63 -1.14 5.93
C LEU A 147 18.60 -1.20 4.40
N ARG A 148 18.40 -0.06 3.73
CA ARG A 148 18.36 -0.01 2.25
C ARG A 148 19.69 -0.46 1.62
N LYS A 149 20.83 -0.04 2.18
CA LYS A 149 22.16 -0.54 1.76
C LYS A 149 22.27 -2.06 1.86
N THR A 150 21.69 -2.65 2.90
CA THR A 150 21.71 -4.11 3.10
C THR A 150 20.81 -4.82 2.10
N LEU A 151 19.63 -4.27 1.81
CA LEU A 151 18.73 -4.81 0.80
C LEU A 151 19.34 -4.74 -0.61
N VAL A 152 20.04 -3.66 -0.94
CA VAL A 152 20.82 -3.57 -2.20
C VAL A 152 21.90 -4.65 -2.27
N ARG A 153 22.73 -4.79 -1.22
CA ARG A 153 23.79 -5.82 -1.19
C ARG A 153 23.27 -7.24 -1.31
N LYS A 154 22.05 -7.51 -0.83
CA LYS A 154 21.37 -8.81 -0.96
C LYS A 154 20.70 -9.01 -2.33
N GLY A 155 20.76 -8.02 -3.22
CA GLY A 155 20.12 -8.06 -4.54
C GLY A 155 18.60 -7.88 -4.50
N PHE A 156 18.05 -7.38 -3.40
CA PHE A 156 16.61 -7.24 -3.20
C PHE A 156 16.05 -5.89 -3.65
N LEU A 157 16.90 -4.87 -3.68
CA LEU A 157 16.60 -3.56 -4.26
C LEU A 157 17.70 -3.19 -5.25
N THR A 158 17.33 -2.48 -6.30
CA THR A 158 18.31 -1.75 -7.11
C THR A 158 18.82 -0.52 -6.36
N ASP A 159 20.01 -0.02 -6.72
CA ASP A 159 20.52 1.26 -6.20
C ASP A 159 19.52 2.40 -6.45
N TYR A 160 18.88 2.39 -7.62
CA TYR A 160 17.84 3.35 -7.97
C TYR A 160 16.64 3.27 -7.03
N GLU A 161 15.99 2.10 -6.89
CA GLU A 161 14.83 1.95 -5.98
C GLU A 161 15.18 2.33 -4.54
N ALA A 162 16.37 1.98 -4.08
CA ALA A 162 16.85 2.32 -2.74
C ALA A 162 17.09 3.81 -2.56
N ALA A 163 17.55 4.53 -3.58
CA ALA A 163 17.83 5.96 -3.48
C ALA A 163 16.56 6.82 -3.65
N THR A 164 15.67 6.46 -4.59
CA THR A 164 14.61 7.36 -5.06
C THR A 164 13.23 7.05 -4.51
N ASN A 165 12.92 5.77 -4.25
CA ASN A 165 11.54 5.36 -4.00
C ASN A 165 11.29 5.20 -2.50
N GLY A 166 10.42 6.01 -1.91
CA GLY A 166 10.01 5.88 -0.51
C GLY A 166 9.30 4.55 -0.24
N GLY A 167 8.40 4.15 -1.14
CA GLY A 167 7.69 2.87 -1.06
C GLY A 167 8.53 1.60 -1.23
N ALA A 168 9.86 1.70 -1.44
CA ALA A 168 10.72 0.55 -1.74
C ALA A 168 10.70 -0.54 -0.66
N ILE A 169 10.65 -0.16 0.62
CA ILE A 169 10.60 -1.13 1.73
C ILE A 169 9.26 -1.88 1.73
N ALA A 170 8.15 -1.16 1.51
CA ALA A 170 6.83 -1.76 1.41
C ALA A 170 6.77 -2.72 0.20
N MET A 171 7.18 -2.27 -0.99
CA MET A 171 7.17 -3.11 -2.19
C MET A 171 8.08 -4.35 -2.04
N HIS A 172 9.25 -4.20 -1.43
CA HIS A 172 10.12 -5.33 -1.12
C HIS A 172 9.41 -6.35 -0.23
N LEU A 173 8.77 -5.91 0.86
CA LEU A 173 8.01 -6.81 1.74
C LEU A 173 6.94 -7.59 0.96
N LEU A 174 6.16 -6.91 0.11
CA LEU A 174 5.11 -7.57 -0.67
C LEU A 174 5.68 -8.58 -1.69
N ARG A 175 6.80 -8.25 -2.35
CA ARG A 175 7.51 -9.17 -3.26
C ARG A 175 8.02 -10.40 -2.52
N ARG A 176 8.64 -10.22 -1.34
CA ARG A 176 9.15 -11.35 -0.53
C ARG A 176 8.04 -12.31 -0.15
N VAL A 177 6.89 -11.78 0.24
CA VAL A 177 5.73 -12.60 0.60
C VAL A 177 5.17 -13.34 -0.61
N VAL A 178 4.88 -12.63 -1.71
CA VAL A 178 4.12 -13.23 -2.81
C VAL A 178 5.01 -13.95 -3.81
N ARG A 179 6.07 -13.29 -4.30
CA ARG A 179 6.94 -13.85 -5.35
C ARG A 179 7.88 -14.91 -4.79
N ASP A 180 8.46 -14.64 -3.63
CA ASP A 180 9.47 -15.53 -3.04
C ASP A 180 8.86 -16.49 -2.02
N ARG A 181 7.54 -16.39 -1.78
CA ARG A 181 6.73 -17.28 -0.93
C ARG A 181 7.24 -17.34 0.52
N ILE A 182 7.76 -16.23 1.02
CA ILE A 182 8.28 -16.13 2.39
C ILE A 182 7.15 -15.79 3.35
N HIS A 183 7.15 -16.42 4.51
CA HIS A 183 6.17 -16.14 5.55
C HIS A 183 6.25 -14.65 5.97
N PRO A 184 5.12 -13.93 6.16
CA PRO A 184 5.12 -12.49 6.43
C PRO A 184 5.97 -12.09 7.63
N VAL A 185 5.98 -12.90 8.68
CA VAL A 185 6.80 -12.66 9.89
C VAL A 185 8.29 -12.62 9.56
N GLU A 186 8.76 -13.53 8.71
CA GLU A 186 10.16 -13.59 8.30
C GLU A 186 10.51 -12.39 7.41
N ALA A 187 9.65 -12.10 6.43
CA ALA A 187 9.85 -10.96 5.53
C ALA A 187 9.82 -9.61 6.29
N MET A 188 8.98 -9.47 7.31
CA MET A 188 8.94 -8.28 8.18
C MET A 188 10.22 -8.10 9.00
N ARG A 189 10.84 -9.20 9.47
CA ARG A 189 12.15 -9.13 10.16
C ARG A 189 13.25 -8.61 9.23
N GLU A 190 13.23 -8.97 7.95
CA GLU A 190 14.20 -8.46 6.96
C GLU A 190 14.14 -6.94 6.81
N VAL A 191 12.97 -6.33 7.01
CA VAL A 191 12.74 -4.88 6.92
C VAL A 191 12.69 -4.17 8.28
N LEU A 192 13.09 -4.85 9.36
CA LEU A 192 13.11 -4.33 10.73
C LEU A 192 11.73 -3.87 11.24
N LEU A 193 10.64 -4.41 10.68
CA LEU A 193 9.32 -4.22 11.24
C LEU A 193 9.18 -5.11 12.49
N ARG A 194 8.86 -4.46 13.62
CA ARG A 194 8.55 -5.16 14.87
C ARG A 194 7.10 -5.66 14.79
N ILE A 195 6.93 -6.93 15.14
CA ILE A 195 5.65 -7.65 15.21
C ILE A 195 5.31 -7.87 16.67
#